data_AF-A0A255TD55-F1
#
_entry.id   AF-A0A255TD55-F1
#
_cell.length_a   1.000
_cell.length_b   1.000
_cell.length_c   1.000
_cell.angle_alpha   90.00
_cell.angle_beta   90.00
_cell.angle_gamma   90.00
#
_symmetry.space_group_name_H-M   'P 1'
#
loop_
_entity.id
_entity.type
_entity.pdbx_description
1 polymer ?
#
loop_
_entity_poly.entity_id
_entity_poly.type
_entity_poly.pdbx_seq_one_letter_code
_entity_poly.pdbx_strand_id
1 'polypeptide(L)'
;MSAQRGGGRQRMSVENRVAQMTKELDLTADQQKKITAIYTELESKRKEKSERPTREQMRAEFEKIDKQVTAVLTKSQQKKYEEMKQARQNRR
;
A
#
# COMPACT_ATOMS: atom_id res chain seq x y z
N MET A 1 -21.15 -25.18 -19.97
CA MET A 1 -21.11 -23.92 -19.19
C MET A 1 -19.85 -23.96 -18.34
N SER A 2 -18.77 -23.31 -18.78
CA SER A 2 -17.40 -23.66 -18.40
C SER A 2 -16.71 -22.52 -17.66
N ALA A 3 -16.05 -22.88 -16.55
CA ALA A 3 -14.94 -22.20 -15.89
C ALA A 3 -15.25 -20.96 -15.03
N GLN A 4 -15.65 -21.26 -13.79
CA GLN A 4 -15.17 -20.58 -12.60
C GLN A 4 -13.63 -20.70 -12.53
N ARG A 5 -12.88 -19.71 -13.06
CA ARG A 5 -11.42 -19.60 -12.89
C ARG A 5 -10.96 -18.14 -12.89
N GLY A 6 -10.29 -17.76 -11.83
CA GLY A 6 -9.54 -16.49 -11.76
C GLY A 6 -9.31 -16.08 -10.32
N GLY A 7 -8.38 -16.75 -9.64
CA GLY A 7 -8.09 -16.62 -8.22
C GLY A 7 -8.13 -15.17 -7.74
N GLY A 8 -9.01 -14.90 -6.78
CA GLY A 8 -9.03 -13.62 -6.09
C GLY A 8 -7.63 -13.36 -5.58
N ARG A 9 -6.97 -12.31 -6.10
CA ARG A 9 -5.72 -11.80 -5.53
C ARG A 9 -5.97 -11.66 -4.04
N GLN A 10 -5.44 -12.58 -3.24
CA GLN A 10 -5.53 -12.51 -1.79
C GLN A 10 -5.12 -11.10 -1.41
N ARG A 11 -6.02 -10.37 -0.75
CA ARG A 11 -5.69 -9.06 -0.21
C ARG A 11 -4.46 -9.27 0.66
N MET A 12 -3.33 -8.70 0.24
CA MET A 12 -2.10 -8.74 1.02
C MET A 12 -2.39 -8.08 2.36
N SER A 13 -2.11 -8.77 3.47
CA SER A 13 -2.22 -8.20 4.81
C SER A 13 -1.31 -6.99 4.96
N VAL A 14 -1.62 -6.11 5.91
CA VAL A 14 -0.78 -4.95 6.24
C VAL A 14 0.66 -5.37 6.53
N GLU A 15 0.83 -6.42 7.33
CA GLU A 15 2.13 -6.96 7.70
C GLU A 15 2.92 -7.43 6.47
N ASN A 16 2.30 -8.17 5.56
CA ASN A 16 2.95 -8.62 4.33
C ASN A 16 3.36 -7.45 3.44
N ARG A 17 2.54 -6.38 3.40
CA ARG A 17 2.85 -5.17 2.65
C ARG A 17 4.05 -4.43 3.24
N VAL A 18 4.09 -4.29 4.56
CA VAL A 18 5.21 -3.66 5.28
C VAL A 18 6.47 -4.52 5.14
N ALA A 19 6.37 -5.84 5.21
CA ALA A 19 7.49 -6.75 5.02
C ALA A 19 8.10 -6.63 3.61
N GLN A 20 7.27 -6.52 2.57
CA GLN A 20 7.78 -6.25 1.21
C GLN A 20 8.44 -4.88 1.11
N MET A 21 7.82 -3.82 1.65
CA MET A 21 8.44 -2.49 1.66
C MET A 21 9.76 -2.48 2.45
N THR A 22 9.86 -3.27 3.51
CA THR A 22 11.08 -3.42 4.31
C THR A 22 12.20 -4.04 3.50
N LYS A 23 11.92 -5.13 2.77
CA LYS A 23 12.92 -5.78 1.90
C LYS A 23 13.39 -4.87 0.77
N GLU A 24 12.51 -4.02 0.27
CA GLU A 24 12.82 -3.14 -0.87
C GLU A 24 13.49 -1.83 -0.41
N LEU A 25 13.10 -1.26 0.72
CA LEU A 25 13.54 0.06 1.17
C LEU A 25 14.46 0.01 2.40
N ASP A 26 14.79 -1.18 2.90
CA ASP A 26 15.58 -1.38 4.12
C ASP A 26 15.02 -0.56 5.30
N LEU A 27 13.71 -0.70 5.54
CA LEU A 27 13.00 0.08 6.56
C LEU A 27 13.49 -0.27 7.97
N THR A 28 13.74 0.76 8.79
CA THR A 28 14.05 0.56 10.21
C THR A 28 12.82 0.11 11.01
N ALA A 29 13.03 -0.46 12.20
CA ALA A 29 11.94 -0.90 13.06
C ALA A 29 10.92 0.22 13.36
N ASP A 30 11.38 1.45 13.56
CA ASP A 30 10.50 2.60 13.79
C ASP A 30 9.69 2.99 12.55
N GLN A 31 10.31 2.92 11.37
CA GLN A 31 9.61 3.17 10.11
C GLN A 31 8.56 2.10 9.84
N GLN A 32 8.89 0.83 10.08
CA GLN A 32 7.95 -0.29 9.96
C GLN A 32 6.74 -0.10 10.85
N LYS A 33 6.93 0.27 12.14
CA LYS A 33 5.82 0.55 13.07
C LYS A 33 4.91 1.67 12.57
N LYS A 34 5.49 2.80 12.13
CA LYS A 34 4.73 3.94 11.61
C LYS A 34 3.95 3.57 10.33
N ILE A 35 4.59 2.88 9.40
CA ILE A 35 3.96 2.46 8.14
C ILE A 35 2.87 1.41 8.39
N THR A 36 3.08 0.49 9.33
CA THR A 36 2.06 -0.48 9.77
C THR A 36 0.82 0.25 10.29
N ALA A 37 0.98 1.21 11.19
CA ALA A 37 -0.13 1.99 11.73
C ALA A 37 -0.93 2.72 10.63
N ILE A 38 -0.25 3.35 9.66
CA ILE A 38 -0.88 4.02 8.51
C ILE A 38 -1.77 3.05 7.72
N TYR A 39 -1.27 1.86 7.43
CA TYR A 39 -2.02 0.87 6.65
C TYR A 39 -3.13 0.16 7.45
N THR A 40 -2.93 -0.06 8.75
CA THR A 40 -3.96 -0.58 9.65
C THR A 40 -5.15 0.38 9.73
N GLU A 41 -4.89 1.68 9.86
CA GLU A 41 -5.95 2.70 9.87
C GLU A 41 -6.74 2.69 8.57
N LEU A 42 -6.07 2.56 7.42
CA LEU A 42 -6.72 2.43 6.12
C LEU A 42 -7.59 1.17 6.04
N GLU A 43 -7.09 0.03 6.52
CA GLU A 43 -7.84 -1.21 6.51
C GLU A 43 -9.09 -1.11 7.38
N SER A 44 -8.98 -0.55 8.59
CA SER A 44 -10.12 -0.30 9.47
C SER A 44 -11.16 0.61 8.82
N LYS A 45 -10.74 1.74 8.24
CA LYS A 45 -11.64 2.65 7.50
C LYS A 45 -12.35 1.97 6.32
N ARG A 46 -11.71 1.00 5.69
CA ARG A 46 -12.29 0.21 4.60
C ARG A 46 -13.21 -0.90 5.08
N LYS A 47 -13.05 -1.39 6.31
CA LYS A 47 -13.95 -2.35 6.95
C LYS A 47 -15.23 -1.67 7.44
N GLU A 48 -15.13 -0.45 7.93
CA GLU A 48 -16.30 0.34 8.36
C GLU A 48 -17.18 0.79 7.19
N LYS A 49 -16.60 1.00 6.01
CA LYS A 49 -17.36 1.30 4.80
C LYS A 49 -17.97 0.02 4.22
N SER A 50 -19.29 -0.08 4.28
CA SER A 50 -20.06 -1.17 3.63
C SER A 50 -20.02 -1.09 2.10
N GLU A 51 -19.81 0.10 1.54
CA GLU A 51 -19.80 0.34 0.10
C GLU A 51 -18.39 0.31 -0.50
N ARG A 52 -18.29 -0.17 -1.74
CA ARG A 52 -17.03 -0.14 -2.49
C ARG A 52 -16.68 1.32 -2.82
N PRO A 53 -15.48 1.81 -2.46
CA PRO A 53 -15.08 3.18 -2.75
C PRO A 53 -15.00 3.41 -4.26
N THR A 54 -15.38 4.63 -4.68
CA THR A 54 -15.24 5.05 -6.07
C THR A 54 -13.77 5.11 -6.47
N ARG A 55 -13.51 5.14 -7.79
CA ARG A 55 -12.14 5.24 -8.30
C ARG A 55 -11.44 6.52 -7.81
N GLU A 56 -12.17 7.62 -7.69
CA GLU A 56 -11.68 8.90 -7.19
C GLU A 56 -11.37 8.84 -5.70
N GLN A 57 -12.29 8.27 -4.89
CA GLN A 57 -12.04 8.05 -3.46
C GLN A 57 -10.83 7.18 -3.23
N MET A 58 -10.65 6.12 -4.03
CA MET A 58 -9.46 5.27 -3.95
C MET A 58 -8.18 6.01 -4.34
N ARG A 59 -8.23 6.91 -5.33
CA ARG A 59 -7.06 7.74 -5.70
C ARG A 59 -6.71 8.69 -4.56
N ALA A 60 -7.68 9.39 -4.00
CA ALA A 60 -7.47 10.30 -2.88
C ALA A 60 -6.93 9.58 -1.63
N GLU A 61 -7.49 8.41 -1.29
CA GLU A 61 -6.97 7.56 -0.21
C GLU A 61 -5.53 7.13 -0.49
N PHE A 62 -5.23 6.70 -1.71
CA PHE A 62 -3.89 6.27 -2.08
C PHE A 62 -2.88 7.41 -2.00
N GLU A 63 -3.19 8.60 -2.53
CA GLU A 63 -2.33 9.78 -2.45
C GLU A 63 -2.09 10.22 -1.00
N LYS A 64 -3.12 10.14 -0.14
CA LYS A 64 -2.97 10.46 1.28
C LYS A 64 -1.99 9.51 1.96
N ILE A 65 -2.15 8.21 1.72
CA ILE A 65 -1.26 7.18 2.29
C ILE A 65 0.15 7.33 1.73
N ASP A 66 0.28 7.63 0.44
CA ASP A 66 1.57 7.84 -0.22
C ASP A 66 2.35 9.00 0.39
N LYS A 67 1.68 10.11 0.70
CA LYS A 67 2.28 11.25 1.41
C LYS A 67 2.72 10.87 2.82
N GLN A 68 1.88 10.14 3.56
CA GLN A 68 2.22 9.71 4.92
C GLN A 68 3.39 8.73 4.95
N VAL A 69 3.43 7.77 4.02
CA VAL A 69 4.55 6.82 3.88
C VAL A 69 5.82 7.58 3.51
N THR A 70 5.78 8.43 2.49
CA THR A 70 6.93 9.23 2.04
C THR A 70 7.51 10.07 3.19
N ALA A 71 6.68 10.65 4.06
CA ALA A 71 7.13 11.42 5.23
C ALA A 71 7.87 10.59 6.29
N VAL A 72 7.67 9.26 6.32
CA VAL A 72 8.38 8.35 7.23
C VAL A 72 9.72 7.88 6.65
N LEU A 73 9.84 7.89 5.32
CA LEU A 73 11.02 7.44 4.59
C LEU A 73 12.14 8.49 4.60
N THR A 74 13.38 8.04 4.56
CA THR A 74 14.54 8.91 4.31
C THR A 74 14.62 9.31 2.83
N LYS A 75 15.37 10.35 2.47
CA LYS A 75 15.51 10.82 1.08
C LYS A 75 15.95 9.70 0.11
N SER A 76 16.86 8.82 0.53
CA SER A 76 17.32 7.69 -0.29
C SER A 76 16.21 6.66 -0.50
N GLN A 77 15.45 6.34 0.54
CA GLN A 77 14.32 5.42 0.48
C GLN A 77 13.15 5.99 -0.35
N GLN A 78 12.90 7.30 -0.26
CA GLN A 78 11.87 7.98 -1.06
C GLN A 78 12.13 7.82 -2.56
N LYS A 79 13.38 8.01 -3.00
CA LYS A 79 13.74 7.82 -4.42
C LYS A 79 13.44 6.41 -4.90
N LYS A 80 13.85 5.39 -4.14
CA LYS A 80 13.58 3.98 -4.47
C LYS A 80 12.09 3.67 -4.45
N TYR A 81 11.35 4.23 -3.49
CA TYR A 81 9.89 4.09 -3.41
C TYR A 81 9.18 4.72 -4.63
N GLU A 82 9.65 5.86 -5.11
CA GLU A 82 9.12 6.52 -6.31
C GLU A 82 9.39 5.71 -7.58
N GLU A 83 10.61 5.19 -7.74
CA GLU A 83 10.97 4.29 -8.86
C GLU A 83 10.08 3.04 -8.87
N MET A 84 9.85 2.42 -7.70
CA MET A 84 8.93 1.29 -7.55
C MET A 84 7.48 1.65 -7.94
N LYS A 85 7.03 2.86 -7.61
CA LYS A 85 5.69 3.35 -7.94
C LYS A 85 5.52 3.53 -9.44
N GLN A 86 6.51 4.13 -10.11
CA GLN A 86 6.53 4.28 -11.56
C GLN A 86 6.57 2.92 -12.27
N ALA A 87 7.41 1.99 -11.80
CA ALA A 87 7.48 0.64 -12.35
C ALA A 87 6.13 -0.11 -12.24
N ARG A 88 5.39 0.08 -11.14
CA ARG A 88 4.04 -0.48 -10.98
C ARG A 88 3.01 0.18 -11.89
N GLN A 89 3.15 1.47 -12.17
CA GLN A 89 2.28 2.19 -13.09
C GLN A 89 2.49 1.73 -14.53
N ASN A 90 3.74 1.52 -14.95
CA ASN A 90 4.07 1.04 -16.30
C ASN A 90 3.67 -0.43 -16.55
N ARG A 91 3.38 -1.20 -15.49
CA ARG A 91 2.89 -2.59 -15.57
C ARG A 91 1.37 -2.72 -15.59
N ARG A 92 0.63 -1.61 -15.51
CA ARG A 92 -0.85 -1.56 -15.55
C ARG A 92 -1.33 -1.19 -16.93
#